data_AF-A0A925CEK2-F1
#
_entry.id   AF-A0A925CEK2-F1
#
_cell.length_a   1.000
_cell.length_b   1.000
_cell.length_c   1.000
_cell.angle_alpha   90.00
_cell.angle_beta   90.00
_cell.angle_gamma   90.00
#
_symmetry.space_group_name_H-M   'P 1'
#
loop_
_entity.id
_entity.type
_entity.pdbx_description
1 polymer ?
#
loop_
_entity_poly.entity_id
_entity_poly.type
_entity_poly.pdbx_seq_one_letter_code
_entity_poly.pdbx_strand_id
1 'polypeptide(L)'
;MANDSFNSDGSTSGLGRSWSSYRTGIIALILLVLAGGAWYLSHNLRNAQSSVLQEQFSWTLTAATSTTGTQTAVVLRIADVDVPVGTYRGTCTVVDGVTWKLIEGELAAVICQKETGGTEIGVFSDSSGTLTLQEGNVVGTDPATAERGDFAPIVQRI
;
A
#
# COMPACT_ATOMS: atom_id res chain seq x y z
N MET A 1 59.52 -69.56 32.16
CA MET A 1 59.59 -68.13 31.79
C MET A 1 58.40 -67.86 30.87
N ALA A 2 57.29 -67.41 31.44
CA ALA A 2 56.08 -67.04 30.72
C ALA A 2 55.94 -65.52 30.85
N ASN A 3 55.78 -64.82 29.72
CA ASN A 3 55.73 -63.37 29.66
C ASN A 3 54.29 -62.99 29.27
N ASP A 4 53.48 -62.65 30.27
CA ASP A 4 52.11 -62.19 30.07
C ASP A 4 52.13 -60.74 29.58
N SER A 5 51.70 -60.55 28.33
CA SER A 5 51.60 -59.24 27.69
C SER A 5 50.18 -58.72 27.88
N PHE A 6 50.02 -57.81 28.83
CA PHE A 6 48.78 -57.12 29.17
C PHE A 6 48.51 -56.04 28.11
N ASN A 7 47.52 -56.27 27.24
CA ASN A 7 47.07 -55.27 26.26
C ASN A 7 45.90 -54.49 26.86
N SER A 8 46.12 -53.22 27.23
CA SER A 8 45.07 -52.37 27.79
C SER A 8 44.25 -51.72 26.68
N ASP A 9 42.96 -52.01 26.67
CA ASP A 9 41.96 -51.29 25.88
C ASP A 9 41.85 -49.84 26.35
N GLY A 10 42.39 -48.92 25.56
CA GLY A 10 42.26 -47.47 25.76
C GLY A 10 41.18 -46.88 24.87
N SER A 11 39.91 -47.19 25.12
CA SER A 11 38.77 -46.47 24.53
C SER A 11 38.67 -45.06 25.15
N THR A 12 39.22 -44.05 24.47
CA THR A 12 38.89 -42.65 24.75
C THR A 12 37.75 -42.20 23.84
N SER A 13 36.52 -42.36 24.31
CA SER A 13 35.33 -41.72 23.76
C SER A 13 35.37 -40.22 24.06
N GLY A 14 36.15 -39.49 23.26
CA GLY A 14 36.16 -38.03 23.25
C GLY A 14 34.83 -37.51 22.74
N LEU A 15 33.97 -37.06 23.65
CA LEU A 15 32.77 -36.27 23.38
C LEU A 15 33.18 -34.91 22.78
N GLY A 16 33.58 -34.91 21.52
CA GLY A 16 33.71 -33.71 20.70
C GLY A 16 32.31 -33.17 20.37
N ARG A 17 31.60 -32.66 21.37
CA ARG A 17 30.40 -31.84 21.16
C ARG A 17 30.84 -30.61 20.38
N SER A 18 30.62 -30.66 19.07
CA SER A 18 30.90 -29.63 18.08
C SER A 18 30.45 -28.24 18.56
N TRP A 19 31.40 -27.34 18.76
CA TRP A 19 31.16 -25.93 19.06
C TRP A 19 30.59 -25.15 17.85
N SER A 20 30.34 -25.82 16.71
CA SER A 20 29.90 -25.17 15.47
C SER A 20 28.40 -24.83 15.45
N SER A 21 27.57 -25.56 16.19
CA SER A 21 26.11 -25.36 16.20
C SER A 21 25.66 -24.08 16.93
N TYR A 22 26.42 -23.61 17.92
CA TYR A 22 26.11 -22.36 18.63
C TYR A 22 26.43 -21.12 17.78
N ARG A 23 27.50 -21.17 16.97
CA ARG A 23 27.91 -20.05 16.12
C ARG A 23 26.93 -19.82 14.97
N THR A 24 26.41 -20.89 14.38
CA THR A 24 25.39 -20.78 13.31
C THR A 24 24.07 -20.22 13.83
N GLY A 25 23.65 -20.62 15.03
CA GLY A 25 22.44 -20.09 15.67
C GLY A 25 22.51 -18.59 15.94
N ILE A 26 23.64 -18.10 16.47
CA ILE A 26 23.84 -16.67 16.75
C ILE A 26 23.85 -15.85 15.45
N ILE A 27 24.55 -16.31 14.41
CA ILE A 27 24.59 -15.61 13.12
C ILE A 27 23.19 -15.55 12.49
N ALA A 28 22.43 -16.65 12.50
CA ALA A 28 21.07 -16.67 11.99
C ALA A 28 20.15 -15.69 12.73
N LEU A 29 20.28 -15.60 14.06
CA LEU A 29 19.51 -14.66 14.88
C LEU A 29 19.87 -13.19 14.55
N ILE A 30 21.16 -12.88 14.38
CA ILE A 30 21.59 -11.53 13.97
C ILE A 30 21.01 -11.15 12.61
N LEU A 31 21.07 -12.06 11.63
CA LEU A 31 20.52 -11.80 10.30
C LEU A 31 19.00 -11.57 10.33
N LEU A 32 18.26 -12.34 11.15
CA LEU A 32 16.83 -12.13 11.36
C LEU A 32 16.51 -10.75 11.95
N VAL A 33 17.28 -10.31 12.96
CA VAL A 33 17.10 -8.99 13.56
C VAL A 33 17.39 -7.88 12.56
N LEU A 34 18.46 -8.02 11.76
CA LEU A 34 18.80 -7.04 10.72
C LEU A 34 17.74 -6.97 9.61
N ALA A 35 17.25 -8.12 9.15
CA ALA A 35 16.21 -8.18 8.14
C ALA A 35 14.89 -7.57 8.64
N GLY A 36 14.47 -7.91 9.88
CA GLY A 36 13.30 -7.32 10.50
C GLY A 36 13.42 -5.81 10.71
N GLY A 37 14.59 -5.35 11.17
CA GLY A 37 14.89 -3.92 11.36
C GLY A 37 14.87 -3.14 10.04
N ALA A 38 15.50 -3.68 8.98
CA ALA A 38 15.49 -3.07 7.66
C ALA A 38 14.08 -3.00 7.06
N TRP A 39 13.29 -4.06 7.21
CA TRP A 39 11.89 -4.10 6.77
C TRP A 39 11.06 -3.02 7.48
N TYR A 40 11.14 -2.96 8.82
CA TYR A 40 10.44 -1.98 9.64
C TYR A 40 10.80 -0.52 9.26
N LEU A 41 12.10 -0.24 9.09
CA LEU A 41 12.55 1.08 8.67
C LEU A 41 12.01 1.44 7.27
N SER A 42 12.06 0.50 6.33
CA SER A 42 11.56 0.75 4.97
C SER A 42 10.06 1.04 4.96
N HIS A 43 9.28 0.36 5.81
CA HIS A 43 7.84 0.56 5.88
C HIS A 43 7.50 1.95 6.45
N ASN A 44 8.21 2.39 7.50
CA ASN A 44 7.98 3.70 8.10
C ASN A 44 8.37 4.86 7.16
N LEU A 45 9.47 4.73 6.42
CA LEU A 45 9.87 5.75 5.45
C LEU A 45 8.84 5.91 4.32
N ARG A 46 8.25 4.81 3.84
CA ARG A 46 7.17 4.84 2.84
C ARG A 46 5.92 5.56 3.36
N ASN A 47 5.54 5.31 4.62
CA ASN A 47 4.39 5.96 5.25
C ASN A 47 4.60 7.48 5.44
N ALA A 48 5.83 7.91 5.76
CA ALA A 48 6.14 9.33 5.88
C ALA A 48 6.04 10.04 4.53
N GLN A 49 6.56 9.41 3.47
CA GLN A 49 6.50 9.96 2.11
C GLN A 49 5.05 10.09 1.58
N SER A 50 4.16 9.15 1.92
CA SER A 50 2.77 9.23 1.48
C SER A 50 2.05 10.44 2.04
N SER A 51 2.26 10.82 3.31
CA SER A 51 1.60 12.00 3.90
C SER A 51 1.96 13.31 3.19
N VAL A 52 3.24 13.52 2.87
CA VAL A 52 3.71 14.71 2.15
C VAL A 52 3.19 14.74 0.70
N LEU A 53 3.06 13.57 0.06
CA LEU A 53 2.46 13.48 -1.27
C LEU A 53 0.95 13.75 -1.22
N GLN A 54 0.25 13.24 -0.21
CA GLN A 54 -1.18 13.48 -0.03
C GLN A 54 -1.51 14.97 0.09
N GLU A 55 -0.69 15.73 0.83
CA GLU A 55 -0.85 17.18 0.97
C GLU A 55 -0.73 17.96 -0.35
N GLN A 56 -0.11 17.38 -1.39
CA GLN A 56 0.01 18.03 -2.70
C GLN A 56 -1.23 17.90 -3.57
N PHE A 57 -2.16 17.00 -3.21
CA PHE A 57 -3.38 16.75 -3.96
C PHE A 57 -4.57 17.44 -3.28
N SER A 58 -5.28 18.27 -4.04
CA SER A 58 -6.56 18.82 -3.61
C SER A 58 -7.56 18.75 -4.76
N TRP A 59 -8.84 18.67 -4.43
CA TRP A 59 -9.90 18.53 -5.40
C TRP A 59 -10.79 19.76 -5.41
N THR A 60 -11.06 20.28 -6.61
CA THR A 60 -12.09 21.30 -6.82
C THR A 60 -13.30 20.65 -7.48
N LEU A 61 -14.44 20.77 -6.82
CA LEU A 61 -15.72 20.18 -7.24
C LEU A 61 -16.69 21.30 -7.56
N THR A 62 -17.07 21.43 -8.83
CA THR A 62 -18.01 22.46 -9.26
C THR A 62 -19.29 21.80 -9.75
N ALA A 63 -20.41 22.12 -9.12
CA ALA A 63 -21.71 21.64 -9.57
C ALA A 63 -21.99 22.13 -11.01
N ALA A 64 -22.39 21.20 -11.87
CA ALA A 64 -22.74 21.45 -13.25
C ALA A 64 -24.15 20.92 -13.51
N THR A 65 -25.03 21.75 -14.05
CA THR A 65 -26.37 21.32 -14.45
C THR A 65 -26.36 20.77 -15.88
N SER A 66 -26.91 19.57 -16.06
CA SER A 66 -27.12 18.94 -17.36
C SER A 66 -28.59 18.59 -17.56
N THR A 67 -29.04 18.47 -18.81
CA THR A 67 -30.37 17.97 -19.15
C THR A 67 -30.63 16.55 -18.65
N THR A 68 -29.56 15.80 -18.33
CA THR A 68 -29.61 14.41 -17.86
C THR A 68 -29.54 14.26 -16.33
N GLY A 69 -29.55 15.36 -15.58
CA GLY A 69 -29.48 15.37 -14.12
C GLY A 69 -28.29 16.17 -13.58
N THR A 70 -28.04 16.02 -12.28
CA THR A 70 -26.89 16.66 -11.61
C THR A 70 -25.59 16.08 -12.14
N GLN A 71 -24.65 16.97 -12.47
CA GLN A 71 -23.28 16.62 -12.80
C GLN A 71 -22.33 17.45 -11.93
N THR A 72 -21.09 17.02 -11.83
CA THR A 72 -20.03 17.74 -11.13
C THR A 72 -18.78 17.74 -11.99
N ALA A 73 -18.26 18.93 -12.28
CA ALA A 73 -16.94 19.07 -12.87
C ALA A 73 -15.87 18.82 -11.80
N VAL A 74 -14.94 17.93 -12.11
CA VAL A 74 -13.87 17.48 -11.22
C VAL A 74 -12.54 17.99 -11.75
N VAL A 75 -11.85 18.76 -10.93
CA VAL A 75 -10.51 19.26 -11.20
C VAL A 75 -9.59 18.80 -10.08
N LEU A 76 -8.49 18.13 -10.46
CA LEU A 76 -7.42 17.74 -9.56
C LEU A 76 -6.38 18.86 -9.54
N ARG A 77 -6.05 19.39 -8.37
CA ARG A 77 -4.96 20.34 -8.20
C ARG A 77 -3.75 19.61 -7.61
N ILE A 78 -2.63 19.63 -8.34
CA ILE A 78 -1.36 18.99 -7.97
C ILE A 78 -0.31 20.09 -7.83
N ALA A 79 0.21 20.30 -6.63
CA ALA A 79 1.25 21.32 -6.38
C ALA A 79 0.94 22.67 -7.07
N ASP A 80 -0.28 23.16 -6.84
CA ASP A 80 -0.85 24.39 -7.40
C ASP A 80 -1.18 24.42 -8.91
N VAL A 81 -1.05 23.29 -9.61
CA VAL A 81 -1.46 23.15 -11.00
C VAL A 81 -2.82 22.48 -11.09
N ASP A 82 -3.78 23.14 -11.72
CA ASP A 82 -5.12 22.59 -11.96
C ASP A 82 -5.13 21.69 -13.20
N VAL A 83 -5.54 20.44 -13.01
CA VAL A 83 -5.67 19.40 -14.03
C VAL A 83 -7.16 19.04 -14.17
N PRO A 84 -7.83 19.49 -15.23
CA PRO A 84 -9.21 19.09 -15.51
C PRO A 84 -9.26 17.57 -15.73
N VAL A 85 -10.05 16.87 -14.90
CA VAL A 85 -10.20 15.42 -15.02
C VAL A 85 -11.41 15.09 -15.89
N GLY A 86 -12.55 15.72 -15.61
CA GLY A 86 -13.77 15.48 -16.37
C GLY A 86 -15.02 16.04 -15.70
N THR A 87 -16.17 15.71 -16.28
CA THR A 87 -17.49 15.97 -15.69
C THR A 87 -18.19 14.65 -15.45
N TYR A 88 -18.56 14.42 -14.19
CA TYR A 88 -19.11 13.16 -13.72
C TYR A 88 -20.58 13.32 -13.34
N ARG A 89 -21.35 12.25 -13.46
CA ARG A 89 -22.77 12.25 -13.05
C ARG A 89 -22.86 12.19 -11.53
N GLY A 90 -23.85 12.91 -11.00
CA GLY A 90 -24.13 12.94 -9.57
C GLY A 90 -23.40 14.04 -8.82
N THR A 91 -23.46 13.94 -7.49
CA THR A 91 -22.77 14.86 -6.57
C THR A 91 -21.46 14.22 -6.17
N CYS A 92 -20.34 14.91 -6.37
CA CYS A 92 -19.04 14.43 -5.92
C CYS A 92 -18.72 14.88 -4.50
N THR A 93 -18.01 14.03 -3.77
CA THR A 93 -17.47 14.30 -2.44
C THR A 93 -16.01 13.86 -2.38
N VAL A 94 -15.19 14.57 -1.59
CA VAL A 94 -13.78 14.22 -1.39
C VAL A 94 -13.66 13.05 -0.42
N VAL A 95 -12.78 12.10 -0.71
CA VAL A 95 -12.40 11.02 0.19
C VAL A 95 -11.42 11.57 1.22
N ASP A 96 -11.91 11.81 2.43
CA ASP A 96 -11.21 12.50 3.53
C ASP A 96 -10.53 11.55 4.53
N GLY A 97 -10.66 10.24 4.34
CA GLY A 97 -10.18 9.23 5.28
C GLY A 97 -11.05 9.06 6.53
N VAL A 98 -12.14 9.82 6.67
CA VAL A 98 -13.08 9.76 7.81
C VAL A 98 -14.39 9.14 7.36
N THR A 99 -15.07 9.78 6.40
CA THR A 99 -16.35 9.35 5.85
C THR A 99 -16.12 8.22 4.85
N TRP A 100 -15.26 8.48 3.86
CA TRP A 100 -14.74 7.48 2.94
C TRP A 100 -13.30 7.18 3.34
N LYS A 101 -12.98 5.92 3.56
CA LYS A 101 -11.60 5.50 3.80
C LYS A 101 -10.83 5.44 2.50
N LEU A 102 -9.56 5.81 2.50
CA LEU A 102 -8.69 5.51 1.37
C LEU A 102 -8.46 3.99 1.29
N ILE A 103 -8.41 3.43 0.08
CA ILE A 103 -8.03 2.02 -0.15
C ILE A 103 -6.51 1.87 -0.34
N GLU A 104 -6.04 0.63 -0.44
CA GLU A 104 -4.61 0.36 -0.60
C GLU A 104 -4.02 1.07 -1.82
N GLY A 105 -2.91 1.80 -1.60
CA GLY A 105 -2.23 2.56 -2.65
C GLY A 105 -2.91 3.89 -3.02
N GLU A 106 -4.12 4.16 -2.54
CA GLU A 106 -4.84 5.40 -2.82
C GLU A 106 -4.33 6.55 -1.95
N LEU A 107 -3.97 7.67 -2.59
CA LEU A 107 -3.46 8.86 -1.92
C LEU A 107 -4.54 9.94 -1.76
N ALA A 108 -5.35 10.16 -2.79
CA ALA A 108 -6.41 11.15 -2.77
C ALA A 108 -7.48 10.76 -3.76
N ALA A 109 -8.75 10.97 -3.43
CA ALA A 109 -9.85 10.61 -4.32
C ALA A 109 -11.10 11.46 -4.13
N VAL A 110 -11.99 11.34 -5.11
CA VAL A 110 -13.36 11.85 -5.07
C VAL A 110 -14.32 10.76 -5.52
N ILE A 111 -15.49 10.71 -4.87
CA ILE A 111 -16.56 9.80 -5.22
C ILE A 111 -17.77 10.61 -5.67
N CYS A 112 -18.19 10.36 -6.90
CA CYS A 112 -19.33 10.97 -7.57
C CYS A 112 -20.53 10.01 -7.53
N GLN A 113 -21.44 10.26 -6.60
CA GLN A 113 -22.57 9.36 -6.34
C GLN A 113 -23.82 9.75 -7.13
N LYS A 114 -24.51 8.70 -7.60
CA LYS A 114 -25.88 8.69 -8.09
C LYS A 114 -26.68 7.62 -7.32
N GLU A 115 -27.99 7.56 -7.56
CA GLU A 115 -28.98 6.73 -6.85
C GLU A 115 -28.48 5.41 -6.24
N THR A 116 -27.84 4.53 -7.03
CA THR A 116 -27.44 3.18 -6.60
C THR A 116 -25.94 2.93 -6.60
N GLY A 117 -25.12 3.94 -6.85
CA GLY A 117 -23.68 3.77 -7.01
C GLY A 117 -23.01 5.02 -7.54
N GLY A 118 -21.87 4.88 -8.20
CA GLY A 118 -21.14 6.04 -8.65
C GLY A 118 -19.87 5.71 -9.40
N THR A 119 -19.11 6.77 -9.59
CA THR A 119 -17.76 6.71 -10.15
C THR A 119 -16.81 7.30 -9.14
N GLU A 120 -15.67 6.66 -8.99
CA GLU A 120 -14.58 7.15 -8.18
C GLU A 120 -13.42 7.56 -9.07
N ILE A 121 -12.78 8.64 -8.69
CA ILE A 121 -11.58 9.15 -9.33
C ILE A 121 -10.53 9.26 -8.24
N GLY A 122 -9.45 8.49 -8.36
CA GLY A 122 -8.40 8.42 -7.36
C GLY A 122 -7.00 8.58 -7.95
N VAL A 123 -6.11 9.17 -7.17
CA VAL A 123 -4.66 9.16 -7.39
C VAL A 123 -4.09 7.98 -6.63
N PHE A 124 -3.52 7.02 -7.35
CA PHE A 124 -2.95 5.80 -6.80
C PHE A 124 -1.44 5.80 -6.97
N SER A 125 -0.73 5.34 -5.94
CA SER A 125 0.69 5.00 -5.99
C SER A 125 0.85 3.49 -6.04
N ASP A 126 1.60 3.00 -7.01
CA ASP A 126 2.03 1.60 -7.01
C ASP A 126 3.21 1.36 -6.03
N SER A 127 3.65 0.11 -5.93
CA SER A 127 4.75 -0.31 -5.05
C SER A 127 6.12 0.27 -5.43
N SER A 128 6.26 0.78 -6.65
CA SER A 128 7.45 1.49 -7.15
C SER A 128 7.41 2.99 -6.85
N GLY A 129 6.27 3.51 -6.38
CA GLY A 129 6.04 4.94 -6.17
C GLY A 129 5.53 5.66 -7.42
N THR A 130 5.17 4.94 -8.47
CA THR A 130 4.59 5.54 -9.68
C THR A 130 3.17 5.96 -9.40
N LEU A 131 2.87 7.23 -9.68
CA LEU A 131 1.54 7.80 -9.50
C LEU A 131 0.70 7.63 -10.77
N THR A 132 -0.54 7.22 -10.59
CA THR A 132 -1.52 7.03 -11.67
C THR A 132 -2.86 7.63 -11.27
N LEU A 133 -3.48 8.37 -12.18
CA LEU A 133 -4.86 8.83 -12.02
C LEU A 133 -5.77 7.72 -12.58
N GLN A 134 -6.65 7.18 -11.74
CA GLN A 134 -7.52 6.06 -12.10
C GLN A 134 -8.99 6.41 -11.86
N GLU A 135 -9.85 5.79 -12.66
CA GLU A 135 -11.30 5.84 -12.53
C GLU A 135 -11.83 4.44 -12.22
N GLY A 136 -12.73 4.32 -11.27
CA GLY A 136 -13.32 3.06 -10.83
C GLY A 136 -14.84 3.16 -10.59
N ASN A 137 -15.47 2.00 -10.43
CA ASN A 137 -16.89 1.89 -10.12
C ASN A 137 -17.11 1.90 -8.61
N VAL A 138 -18.22 2.52 -8.19
CA VAL A 138 -18.75 2.44 -6.82
C VAL A 138 -20.13 1.81 -6.87
N VAL A 139 -20.35 0.74 -6.11
CA VAL A 139 -21.65 0.06 -5.97
C VAL A 139 -22.18 0.30 -4.56
N GLY A 140 -23.37 0.88 -4.46
CA GLY A 140 -23.93 1.36 -3.20
C GLY A 140 -23.59 2.82 -2.91
N THR A 141 -24.28 3.39 -1.91
CA THR A 141 -24.17 4.81 -1.53
C THR A 141 -23.67 5.01 -0.10
N ASP A 142 -23.73 3.96 0.72
CA ASP A 142 -23.26 3.98 2.11
C ASP A 142 -21.73 3.76 2.16
N PRO A 143 -20.95 4.74 2.66
CA PRO A 143 -19.50 4.62 2.78
C PRO A 143 -19.00 3.41 3.57
N ALA A 144 -19.81 2.87 4.48
CA ALA A 144 -19.42 1.72 5.31
C ALA A 144 -19.57 0.37 4.59
N THR A 145 -20.41 0.30 3.56
CA THR A 145 -20.80 -0.96 2.90
C THR A 145 -20.66 -0.95 1.38
N ALA A 146 -20.39 0.22 0.78
CA ALA A 146 -20.21 0.34 -0.66
C ALA A 146 -18.96 -0.40 -1.14
N GLU A 147 -19.09 -1.07 -2.28
CA GLU A 147 -17.99 -1.74 -2.96
C GLU A 147 -17.33 -0.78 -3.95
N ARG A 148 -16.01 -0.76 -3.96
CA ARG A 148 -15.18 0.11 -4.81
C ARG A 148 -14.19 -0.75 -5.57
N GLY A 149 -14.11 -0.60 -6.88
CA GLY A 149 -13.30 -1.48 -7.71
C GLY A 149 -13.26 -1.11 -9.19
N ASP A 150 -12.78 -2.04 -10.00
CA ASP A 150 -12.62 -1.90 -11.46
C ASP A 150 -11.79 -0.68 -11.89
N PHE A 151 -10.81 -0.30 -11.08
CA PHE A 151 -9.97 0.87 -11.34
C PHE A 151 -9.15 0.70 -12.61
N ALA A 152 -9.22 1.69 -13.48
CA ALA A 152 -8.45 1.76 -14.72
C ALA A 152 -7.82 3.15 -14.88
N PRO A 153 -6.60 3.25 -15.46
CA PRO A 153 -5.98 4.54 -15.74
C PRO A 153 -6.85 5.43 -16.62
N ILE A 154 -6.99 6.69 -16.24
CA ILE A 154 -7.62 7.70 -17.08
C ILE A 154 -6.64 8.06 -18.18
N VAL A 155 -6.85 7.50 -19.37
CA VAL A 155 -6.12 7.92 -20.56
C VAL A 155 -6.78 9.21 -21.04
N GLN A 156 -6.16 10.36 -20.74
CA GLN A 156 -6.59 11.65 -21.29
C GLN A 156 -6.67 11.51 -22.82
N ARG A 157 -7.90 11.51 -23.36
CA ARG A 157 -8.11 11.67 -24.79
C ARG A 157 -7.93 13.15 -25.10
N ILE A 158 -6.72 13.50 -25.51
CA ILE A 158 -6.38 14.82 -26.08
C ILE A 158 -7.13 14.97 -27.41
#